data_AF-A0ABD0K3C0-F1
#
_entry.id   AF-A0ABD0K3C0-F1
#
_cell.length_a   1.000
_cell.length_b   1.000
_cell.length_c   1.000
_cell.angle_alpha   90.00
_cell.angle_beta   90.00
_cell.angle_gamma   90.00
#
_symmetry.space_group_name_H-M   'P 1'
#
loop_
_entity.id
_entity.type
_entity.pdbx_description
1 polymer ?
#
loop_
_entity_poly.entity_id
_entity_poly.type
_entity_poly.pdbx_seq_one_letter_code
_entity_poly.pdbx_strand_id
1 'polypeptide(L)'
;LTENETEDPAVKAAVRAVLAQGLSFRVAARLHGVSASRVYRAVSARTGRTSVPRKLNLTVKDEEELVRHGLRVARTEGRKRVKRSVERMAGSLARRNGVPFKNGLPCPLWWCKFKRRHPQLRDALEDQSESENFGIVSRRTAEDA
;
A
#
# COMPACT_ATOMS: atom_id res chain seq x y z
N LEU A 1 5.61 9.81 -24.09
CA LEU A 1 5.05 8.81 -25.01
C LEU A 1 4.34 9.62 -26.05
N THR A 2 5.05 9.99 -27.11
CA THR A 2 4.43 10.60 -28.28
C THR A 2 3.47 9.58 -28.84
N GLU A 3 2.23 9.98 -29.11
CA GLU A 3 1.13 9.14 -29.60
C GLU A 3 1.55 8.27 -30.80
N ASN A 4 2.55 8.76 -31.55
CA ASN A 4 3.23 8.12 -32.68
C ASN A 4 3.81 6.70 -32.43
N GLU A 5 4.28 6.33 -31.23
CA GLU A 5 4.96 5.03 -31.04
C GLU A 5 4.02 3.81 -31.06
N THR A 6 2.74 4.03 -30.76
CA THR A 6 1.69 3.00 -30.69
C THR A 6 1.00 2.79 -32.04
N GLU A 7 1.27 3.66 -33.01
CA GLU A 7 0.67 3.60 -34.33
C GLU A 7 1.37 2.62 -35.27
N ASP A 8 2.62 2.28 -34.95
CA ASP A 8 3.44 1.31 -35.66
C ASP A 8 2.67 -0.01 -35.87
N PRO A 9 2.41 -0.40 -37.14
CA PRO A 9 1.60 -1.57 -37.45
C PRO A 9 2.20 -2.87 -36.90
N ALA A 10 3.53 -2.95 -36.77
CA ALA A 10 4.21 -4.12 -36.20
C ALA A 10 3.93 -4.25 -34.70
N VAL A 11 3.91 -3.14 -33.96
CA VAL A 11 3.57 -3.11 -32.54
C VAL A 11 2.09 -3.46 -32.33
N LYS A 12 1.19 -2.91 -33.16
CA LYS A 12 -0.24 -3.24 -33.11
C LYS A 12 -0.51 -4.73 -33.34
N ALA A 13 0.16 -5.34 -34.33
CA ALA A 13 0.05 -6.76 -34.62
C ALA A 13 0.56 -7.62 -33.46
N ALA A 14 1.71 -7.27 -32.87
CA ALA A 14 2.27 -7.96 -31.71
C ALA A 14 1.36 -7.88 -30.47
N VAL A 15 0.80 -6.70 -30.19
CA VAL A 15 -0.16 -6.49 -29.09
C VAL A 15 -1.42 -7.34 -29.30
N ARG A 16 -1.93 -7.41 -30.54
CA ARG A 16 -3.09 -8.26 -30.88
C ARG A 16 -2.78 -9.74 -30.66
N ALA A 17 -1.59 -10.19 -31.04
CA ALA A 17 -1.18 -11.59 -30.85
C ALA A 17 -1.08 -11.97 -29.37
N VAL A 18 -0.60 -11.06 -28.51
CA VAL A 18 -0.59 -11.27 -27.05
C VAL A 18 -2.01 -11.31 -26.47
N LEU A 19 -2.87 -10.35 -26.84
CA LEU A 19 -4.18 -10.19 -26.21
C LEU A 19 -5.26 -11.15 -26.75
N ALA A 20 -5.27 -11.42 -28.06
CA ALA A 20 -6.29 -12.24 -28.71
C ALA A 20 -5.88 -13.70 -28.88
N GLN A 21 -4.58 -13.97 -29.11
CA GLN A 21 -4.07 -15.32 -29.37
C GLN A 21 -3.34 -15.91 -28.14
N GLY A 22 -3.19 -15.14 -27.06
CA GLY A 22 -2.56 -15.61 -25.82
C GLY A 22 -1.05 -15.86 -25.93
N LEU A 23 -0.38 -15.30 -26.94
CA LEU A 23 1.07 -15.49 -27.10
C LEU A 23 1.85 -14.77 -26.00
N SER A 24 3.01 -15.34 -25.63
CA SER A 24 3.93 -14.66 -24.72
C SER A 24 4.53 -13.41 -25.37
N PHE A 25 4.86 -12.41 -24.56
CA PHE A 25 5.46 -11.15 -25.04
C PHE A 25 6.71 -11.35 -25.90
N ARG A 26 7.55 -12.35 -25.56
CA ARG A 26 8.79 -12.67 -26.30
C ARG A 26 8.50 -13.32 -27.66
N VAL A 27 7.47 -14.17 -27.72
CA VAL A 27 7.07 -14.84 -28.97
C VAL A 27 6.44 -13.84 -29.93
N ALA A 28 5.51 -13.03 -29.46
CA ALA A 28 4.91 -11.96 -30.27
C ALA A 28 5.94 -10.93 -30.74
N ALA A 29 6.90 -10.59 -29.88
CA ALA A 29 8.02 -9.71 -30.22
C ALA A 29 8.88 -10.25 -31.37
N ARG A 30 9.29 -11.52 -31.27
CA ARG A 30 10.07 -12.19 -32.32
C ARG A 30 9.29 -12.30 -33.63
N LEU A 31 8.01 -12.64 -33.56
CA LEU A 31 7.14 -12.81 -34.73
C LEU A 31 6.96 -11.53 -35.55
N HIS A 32 6.94 -10.38 -34.87
CA HIS A 32 6.65 -9.08 -35.49
C HIS A 32 7.86 -8.14 -35.52
N GLY A 33 9.07 -8.63 -35.24
CA GLY A 33 10.31 -7.84 -35.36
C GLY A 33 10.40 -6.65 -34.39
N VAL A 34 9.71 -6.70 -33.25
CA VAL A 34 9.70 -5.62 -32.24
C VAL A 34 10.29 -6.10 -30.93
N SER A 35 10.83 -5.19 -30.11
CA SER A 35 11.40 -5.58 -28.81
C SER A 35 10.32 -6.00 -27.81
N ALA A 36 10.61 -7.03 -27.01
CA ALA A 36 9.67 -7.53 -26.00
C ALA A 36 9.26 -6.44 -24.99
N SER A 37 10.18 -5.54 -24.64
CA SER A 37 9.90 -4.37 -23.79
C SER A 37 8.90 -3.41 -24.42
N ARG A 38 8.96 -3.20 -25.74
CA ARG A 38 8.03 -2.35 -26.49
C ARG A 38 6.63 -2.97 -26.53
N VAL A 39 6.53 -4.27 -26.76
CA VAL A 39 5.24 -5.01 -26.69
C VAL A 39 4.67 -4.97 -25.28
N TYR A 40 5.47 -5.24 -24.24
CA TYR A 40 5.03 -5.19 -22.84
C TYR A 40 4.52 -3.80 -22.45
N ARG A 41 5.23 -2.73 -22.84
CA ARG A 41 4.83 -1.35 -22.56
C ARG A 41 3.51 -1.00 -23.23
N ALA A 42 3.33 -1.40 -24.50
CA ALA A 42 2.10 -1.17 -25.26
C ALA A 42 0.90 -1.94 -24.68
N VAL A 43 1.09 -3.20 -24.29
CA VAL A 43 0.03 -3.99 -23.62
C VAL A 43 -0.28 -3.44 -22.23
N SER A 44 0.73 -3.06 -21.45
CA SER A 44 0.55 -2.53 -20.09
C SER A 44 -0.14 -1.16 -20.09
N ALA A 45 0.20 -0.28 -21.04
CA ALA A 45 -0.50 0.99 -21.23
C ALA A 45 -1.97 0.77 -21.60
N ARG A 46 -2.26 -0.20 -22.48
CA ARG A 46 -3.62 -0.50 -22.95
C ARG A 46 -4.49 -1.22 -21.90
N THR A 47 -3.87 -1.99 -21.00
CA THR A 47 -4.57 -2.69 -19.91
C THR A 47 -4.66 -1.89 -18.61
N GLY A 48 -4.19 -0.63 -18.61
CA GLY A 48 -4.18 0.22 -17.41
C GLY A 48 -3.22 -0.28 -16.31
N ARG A 49 -2.34 -1.24 -16.62
CA ARG A 49 -1.29 -1.74 -15.72
C ARG A 49 -0.13 -0.75 -15.71
N THR A 50 -0.38 0.46 -15.24
CA THR A 50 0.67 1.46 -15.02
C THR A 50 1.53 1.04 -13.84
N SER A 51 2.84 0.94 -14.06
CA SER A 51 3.84 0.77 -13.02
C SER A 51 3.89 2.04 -12.17
N VAL A 52 3.26 1.99 -10.99
CA VAL A 52 3.24 3.02 -9.95
C VAL A 52 2.44 4.30 -10.32
N PRO A 53 1.47 4.73 -9.49
CA PRO A 53 0.78 6.00 -9.72
C PRO A 53 1.80 7.16 -9.69
N ARG A 54 1.73 8.06 -10.69
CA ARG A 54 2.62 9.24 -10.77
C ARG A 54 2.42 10.22 -9.61
N LYS A 55 1.25 10.19 -8.98
CA LYS A 55 0.91 10.97 -7.79
C LYS A 55 0.88 10.03 -6.59
N LEU A 56 1.54 10.44 -5.50
CA LEU A 56 1.47 9.73 -4.23
C LEU A 56 0.04 9.81 -3.67
N ASN A 57 -0.42 8.74 -3.02
CA ASN A 57 -1.74 8.72 -2.37
C ASN A 57 -1.84 9.74 -1.23
N LEU A 58 -0.72 9.99 -0.54
CA LEU A 58 -0.64 10.85 0.64
C LEU A 58 0.55 11.81 0.49
N THR A 59 0.35 13.05 0.93
CA THR A 59 1.40 14.06 1.07
C THR A 59 2.09 13.93 2.43
N VAL A 60 3.22 14.63 2.61
CA VAL A 60 3.90 14.69 3.91
C VAL A 60 2.99 15.24 5.01
N LYS A 61 2.19 16.28 4.68
CA LYS A 61 1.21 16.87 5.61
C LYS A 61 0.15 15.86 6.05
N ASP A 62 -0.32 15.04 5.11
CA ASP A 62 -1.30 13.97 5.40
C ASP A 62 -0.70 12.93 6.34
N GLU A 63 0.57 12.55 6.13
CA GLU A 63 1.26 11.61 7.00
C GLU A 63 1.43 12.15 8.43
N GLU A 64 1.79 13.42 8.59
CA GLU A 64 1.86 14.07 9.90
C GLU A 64 0.50 14.12 10.60
N GLU A 65 -0.57 14.37 9.85
CA GLU A 65 -1.95 14.33 10.37
C GLU A 65 -2.34 12.93 10.84
N LEU A 66 -1.98 11.89 10.07
CA LEU A 66 -2.21 10.50 10.43
C LEU A 66 -1.46 10.08 11.70
N VAL A 67 -0.22 10.55 11.88
CA VAL A 67 0.55 10.30 13.10
C VAL A 67 -0.10 10.97 14.30
N ARG A 68 -0.45 12.26 14.20
CA ARG A 68 -1.14 12.99 15.29
C ARG A 68 -2.46 12.32 15.67
N HIS A 69 -3.23 11.88 14.67
CA HIS A 69 -4.46 11.14 14.89
C HIS A 69 -4.21 9.79 15.57
N GLY A 70 -3.23 9.02 15.08
CA GLY A 70 -2.86 7.73 15.65
C GLY A 70 -2.45 7.82 17.12
N LEU A 71 -1.62 8.82 17.47
CA LEU A 71 -1.21 9.08 18.85
C LEU A 71 -2.39 9.49 19.74
N ARG A 72 -3.32 10.29 19.23
CA ARG A 72 -4.54 10.67 19.96
C ARG A 72 -5.39 9.44 20.26
N VAL A 73 -5.69 8.63 19.24
CA VAL A 73 -6.48 7.40 19.38
C VAL A 73 -5.79 6.40 20.32
N ALA A 74 -4.46 6.31 20.27
CA ALA A 74 -3.70 5.44 21.18
C ALA A 74 -3.93 5.83 22.64
N ARG A 75 -4.00 7.14 22.93
CA ARG A 75 -4.22 7.69 24.29
C ARG A 75 -5.68 7.59 24.75
N THR A 76 -6.66 7.79 23.86
CA THR A 76 -8.07 7.90 24.24
C THR A 76 -8.85 6.59 24.11
N GLU A 77 -8.60 5.82 23.06
CA GLU A 77 -9.40 4.62 22.69
C GLU A 77 -8.60 3.32 22.82
N GLY A 78 -7.28 3.43 23.02
CA GLY A 78 -6.38 2.30 23.16
C GLY A 78 -5.83 1.76 21.83
N ARG A 79 -4.72 1.03 21.95
CA ARG A 79 -3.85 0.58 20.85
C ARG A 79 -4.55 -0.27 19.79
N LYS A 80 -5.49 -1.12 20.21
CA LYS A 80 -6.22 -2.05 19.32
C LYS A 80 -7.03 -1.31 18.26
N ARG A 81 -7.42 -0.04 18.50
CA ARG A 81 -8.23 0.78 17.58
C ARG A 81 -7.40 1.66 16.65
N VAL A 82 -6.14 1.91 16.98
CA VAL A 82 -5.26 2.83 16.25
C VAL A 82 -5.12 2.44 14.79
N LYS A 83 -4.77 1.18 14.50
CA LYS A 83 -4.57 0.71 13.12
C LYS A 83 -5.78 1.00 12.24
N ARG A 84 -6.95 0.52 12.64
CA ARG A 84 -8.20 0.67 11.86
C ARG A 84 -8.59 2.14 11.72
N SER A 85 -8.35 2.96 12.75
CA SER A 85 -8.64 4.39 12.73
C SER A 85 -7.75 5.14 11.73
N VAL A 86 -6.44 4.86 11.76
CA VAL A 86 -5.47 5.46 10.84
C VAL A 86 -5.70 4.99 9.39
N GLU A 87 -5.98 3.70 9.16
CA GLU A 87 -6.25 3.18 7.81
C GLU A 87 -7.48 3.84 7.17
N ARG A 88 -8.55 4.05 7.95
CA ARG A 88 -9.75 4.77 7.48
C ARG A 88 -9.46 6.22 7.15
N MET A 89 -8.73 6.91 8.04
CA MET A 89 -8.36 8.31 7.81
C MET A 89 -7.45 8.45 6.60
N ALA A 90 -6.49 7.54 6.41
CA ALA A 90 -5.63 7.48 5.24
C ALA A 90 -6.45 7.29 3.96
N GLY A 91 -7.44 6.38 3.98
CA GLY A 91 -8.39 6.20 2.90
C GLY A 91 -9.12 7.48 2.51
N SER A 92 -9.61 8.22 3.50
CA SER A 92 -10.29 9.51 3.30
C SER A 92 -9.37 10.60 2.76
N LEU A 93 -8.13 10.71 3.26
CA LEU A 93 -7.12 11.65 2.77
C LEU A 93 -6.74 11.35 1.31
N ALA A 94 -6.46 10.09 0.99
CA ALA A 94 -6.12 9.66 -0.36
C ALA A 94 -7.26 9.92 -1.36
N ARG A 95 -8.51 9.75 -0.93
CA ARG A 95 -9.69 10.13 -1.73
C ARG A 95 -9.75 11.63 -1.97
N ARG A 96 -9.52 12.46 -0.94
CA ARG A 96 -9.47 13.94 -1.06
C ARG A 96 -8.37 14.40 -2.00
N ASN A 97 -7.23 13.71 -2.01
CA ASN A 97 -6.10 14.00 -2.90
C ASN A 97 -6.33 13.57 -4.37
N GLY A 98 -7.48 12.94 -4.67
CA GLY A 98 -7.80 12.45 -6.01
C GLY A 98 -7.05 11.18 -6.42
N VAL A 99 -6.36 10.53 -5.49
CA VAL A 99 -5.60 9.29 -5.73
C VAL A 99 -5.96 8.25 -4.66
N PRO A 100 -7.15 7.62 -4.75
CA PRO A 100 -7.61 6.69 -3.74
C PRO A 100 -6.77 5.41 -3.71
N PHE A 101 -6.71 4.75 -2.55
CA PHE A 101 -6.19 3.39 -2.47
C PHE A 101 -7.12 2.40 -3.17
N LYS A 102 -6.57 1.25 -3.56
CA LYS A 102 -7.37 0.11 -4.03
C LYS A 102 -8.33 -0.30 -2.90
N ASN A 103 -9.63 -0.38 -3.19
CA ASN A 103 -10.70 -0.64 -2.22
C ASN A 103 -10.85 0.43 -1.11
N GLY A 104 -10.29 1.63 -1.31
CA GLY A 104 -10.44 2.74 -0.37
C GLY A 104 -9.64 2.63 0.92
N LEU A 105 -8.83 1.58 1.10
CA LEU A 105 -7.97 1.38 2.28
C LEU A 105 -6.54 1.06 1.86
N PRO A 106 -5.54 1.50 2.65
CA PRO A 106 -4.16 1.09 2.43
C PRO A 106 -4.00 -0.42 2.67
N CYS A 107 -3.02 -1.03 1.98
CA CYS A 107 -2.73 -2.45 2.15
C CYS A 107 -2.00 -2.75 3.48
N PRO A 108 -1.99 -4.00 3.98
CA PRO A 108 -1.32 -4.33 5.24
C PRO A 108 0.16 -3.96 5.27
N LEU A 109 0.87 -4.07 4.14
CA LEU A 109 2.27 -3.68 4.02
C LEU A 109 2.49 -2.17 4.21
N TRP A 110 1.51 -1.35 3.82
CA TRP A 110 1.56 0.10 4.02
C TRP A 110 1.62 0.43 5.52
N TRP A 111 0.82 -0.24 6.36
CA TRP A 111 0.83 -0.05 7.82
C TRP A 111 2.20 -0.35 8.42
N CYS A 112 2.84 -1.46 8.02
CA CYS A 112 4.18 -1.82 8.48
C CYS A 112 5.21 -0.74 8.11
N LYS A 113 5.16 -0.24 6.87
CA LYS A 113 6.06 0.83 6.41
C LYS A 113 5.76 2.18 7.07
N PHE A 114 4.50 2.47 7.35
CA PHE A 114 4.06 3.68 8.03
C PHE A 114 4.61 3.74 9.46
N LYS A 115 4.41 2.69 10.26
CA LYS A 115 5.00 2.60 11.61
C LYS A 115 6.52 2.74 11.61
N ARG A 116 7.20 2.08 10.66
CA ARG A 116 8.66 2.14 10.55
C ARG A 116 9.18 3.56 10.25
N ARG A 117 8.40 4.37 9.54
CA ARG A 117 8.75 5.77 9.23
C ARG A 117 8.42 6.74 10.37
N HIS A 118 7.58 6.34 11.32
CA HIS A 118 7.16 7.16 12.44
C HIS A 118 7.38 6.44 13.77
N PRO A 119 8.64 6.40 14.27
CA PRO A 119 9.01 5.73 15.52
C PRO A 119 8.13 6.13 16.70
N GLN A 120 7.78 7.40 16.83
CA GLN A 120 6.90 7.89 17.89
C GLN A 120 5.55 7.17 17.97
N LEU A 121 4.98 6.77 16.83
CA LEU A 121 3.74 6.00 16.79
C LEU A 121 4.00 4.53 17.08
N ARG A 122 5.14 3.99 16.64
CA ARG A 122 5.54 2.62 16.96
C ARG A 122 5.72 2.46 18.47
N ASP A 123 6.49 3.34 19.09
CA ASP A 123 6.85 3.28 20.51
C ASP A 123 5.57 3.39 21.38
N ALA A 124 4.67 4.32 21.04
CA ALA A 124 3.36 4.45 21.68
C ALA A 124 2.46 3.20 21.59
N LEU A 125 2.71 2.33 20.61
CA LEU A 125 2.01 1.06 20.41
C LEU A 125 2.73 -0.13 21.06
N GLU A 126 4.03 0.00 21.38
CA GLU A 126 4.88 -1.06 21.96
C GLU A 126 4.98 -0.94 23.50
N ASP A 127 4.99 0.27 24.07
CA ASP A 127 5.31 0.64 25.49
C ASP A 127 4.42 0.10 26.65
N GLN A 128 3.65 -0.98 26.50
CA GLN A 128 2.78 -1.51 27.59
C GLN A 128 2.72 -3.04 27.64
N SER A 129 3.53 -3.77 26.86
CA SER A 129 3.64 -5.22 27.02
C SER A 129 4.32 -5.64 28.33
N GLU A 130 4.95 -4.72 29.06
CA GLU A 130 5.68 -5.03 30.30
C GLU A 130 4.87 -4.74 31.59
N SER A 131 3.82 -3.91 31.53
CA SER A 131 3.05 -3.52 32.72
C SER A 131 1.86 -4.44 33.05
N GLU A 132 1.42 -5.31 32.13
CA GLU A 132 0.31 -6.25 32.39
C GLU A 132 0.76 -7.60 32.97
N ASN A 133 2.07 -7.88 33.06
CA ASN A 133 2.59 -9.19 33.52
C ASN A 133 3.06 -9.25 34.98
N PHE A 134 3.16 -8.12 35.70
CA PHE A 134 3.60 -8.08 37.10
C PHE A 134 2.44 -8.01 38.13
N GLY A 135 1.19 -8.16 37.71
CA GLY A 135 0.01 -8.05 38.58
C GLY A 135 -0.50 -9.35 39.22
N ILE A 136 0.11 -10.52 38.94
CA ILE A 136 -0.41 -11.83 39.39
C ILE A 136 0.64 -12.64 40.15
N VAL A 137 1.35 -12.08 41.13
CA VAL A 137 1.89 -12.89 42.25
C VAL A 137 2.09 -11.98 43.47
N SER A 138 1.08 -11.83 44.33
CA SER A 138 1.25 -11.61 45.79
C SER A 138 -0.08 -11.29 46.47
N ARG A 139 -0.94 -12.30 46.60
CA ARG A 139 -1.86 -12.42 47.74
C ARG A 139 -2.12 -13.90 48.00
N ARG A 140 -1.37 -14.44 48.97
CA ARG A 140 -1.80 -15.46 49.95
C ARG A 140 -0.64 -15.70 50.91
N THR A 141 -0.47 -14.74 51.81
CA THR A 141 0.11 -14.99 53.13
C THR A 141 -1.01 -15.48 54.05
N ALA A 142 -0.68 -16.52 54.82
CA ALA A 142 -1.27 -16.92 56.10
C ALA A 142 -2.64 -17.63 56.10
N GLU A 143 -2.79 -18.46 57.15
CA GLU A 143 -3.89 -19.37 57.54
C GLU A 143 -3.78 -20.74 56.84
N ASP A 144 -3.44 -21.86 57.50
CA ASP A 144 -3.71 -22.26 58.89
C ASP A 144 -2.59 -23.12 59.49
N ALA A 145 -2.41 -22.92 60.81
CA ALA A 145 -1.70 -23.80 61.75
C ALA A 145 -2.66 -24.85 62.31
#